data_AF-A0A8T5ITF2-F1
#
_entry.id   AF-A0A8T5ITF2-F1
#
_cell.length_a   1.000
_cell.length_b   1.000
_cell.length_c   1.000
_cell.angle_alpha   90.00
_cell.angle_beta   90.00
_cell.angle_gamma   90.00
#
_symmetry.space_group_name_H-M   'P 1'
#
loop_
_entity.id
_entity.type
_entity.pdbx_description
1 polymer ?
#
loop_
_entity_poly.entity_id
_entity_poly.type
_entity_poly.pdbx_seq_one_letter_code
_entity_poly.pdbx_strand_id
1 'polypeptide(L)'
;MVEAKQLVKYGFLSSKGRSLIDDTSLEGLKRFADSYGGDFEELADMEMREVHSSIFKSKPSFTGYPQSSYSNRLVYENYSMSVEEMYFWILNQLTVDQGYRKDQIIKITDVFSASEMSTYWGISAQRISIQQDRASQYLKFIADMVKSMFQLIRDLNIVDEKLGYYTDSFSDDPKKAQDGDTVLKGQYADLVEGGPKSPASVFGMAQQYNFVTLPNLFFQAKVAGKTEDEIIRNLPDYVAKVSKEFGNDTLKTVLERKLSQYYRWKFRTFKQLNTYRKLYKSYLRQHYNNIRLYMNWVKPYLRNIKRLSPSAKKSDSAELVAAFEGEMIEVEILAHKTVDKSGFYAVIIANFEYRTVPQLEWVPGHQERRSTMTGRAEMHLRAYGWTKEQWQNYVKMKEEEDIELLKEINDTIKEAMETLGEDIKKYLDDKERPEDNVKKDKPKKWVLKRGKIAEVVDENAAKGKVRQDSVFTPFASLFEGFGLLFKPFTFNMSWWRGSSSKSGNAKKAEGAAAKHAWTLYKYYKKAHGLLSW
;
A
#
# COMPACT_ATOMS: atom_id res chain seq x y z
N MET A 1 11.95 14.58 -19.90
CA MET A 1 11.82 14.21 -21.32
C MET A 1 11.75 12.69 -21.43
N VAL A 2 10.61 12.22 -21.95
CA VAL A 2 10.17 10.83 -22.11
C VAL A 2 11.06 10.13 -23.13
N GLU A 3 11.53 8.93 -22.82
CA GLU A 3 12.27 8.11 -23.78
C GLU A 3 11.31 7.49 -24.80
N ALA A 4 11.72 7.35 -26.07
CA ALA A 4 10.91 6.71 -27.12
C ALA A 4 10.35 5.34 -26.67
N LYS A 5 11.12 4.62 -25.84
CA LYS A 5 10.73 3.38 -25.17
C LYS A 5 9.46 3.53 -24.31
N GLN A 6 9.33 4.61 -23.55
CA GLN A 6 8.16 4.87 -22.70
C GLN A 6 6.92 5.15 -23.56
N LEU A 7 7.04 5.93 -24.63
CA LEU A 7 5.92 6.17 -25.55
C LEU A 7 5.38 4.85 -26.13
N VAL A 8 6.27 3.93 -26.52
CA VAL A 8 5.91 2.58 -26.96
C VAL A 8 5.22 1.78 -25.85
N LYS A 9 5.74 1.78 -24.62
CA LYS A 9 5.13 1.09 -23.46
C LYS A 9 3.68 1.49 -23.20
N TYR A 10 3.29 2.72 -23.54
CA TYR A 10 1.96 3.26 -23.30
C TYR A 10 1.07 3.35 -24.54
N GLY A 11 1.52 2.78 -25.66
CA GLY A 11 0.71 2.60 -26.87
C GLY A 11 0.74 3.79 -27.84
N PHE A 12 1.71 4.70 -27.71
CA PHE A 12 1.96 5.77 -28.69
C PHE A 12 2.89 5.23 -29.79
N LEU A 13 2.29 4.49 -30.72
CA LEU A 13 3.00 3.78 -31.80
C LEU A 13 2.85 4.49 -33.16
N SER A 14 3.98 4.59 -33.87
CA SER A 14 4.04 4.98 -35.27
C SER A 14 3.34 3.94 -36.17
N SER A 15 3.14 4.25 -37.45
CA SER A 15 2.57 3.30 -38.41
C SER A 15 3.40 2.00 -38.51
N LYS A 16 4.73 2.11 -38.44
CA LYS A 16 5.65 0.96 -38.36
C LYS A 16 5.46 0.19 -37.05
N GLY A 17 5.42 0.89 -35.92
CA GLY A 17 5.20 0.27 -34.60
C GLY A 17 3.91 -0.54 -34.51
N ARG A 18 2.82 -0.04 -35.10
CA ARG A 18 1.53 -0.76 -35.15
C ARG A 18 1.55 -2.01 -36.03
N SER A 19 2.43 -2.06 -37.03
CA SER A 19 2.57 -3.25 -37.90
C SER A 19 3.43 -4.35 -37.28
N LEU A 20 4.27 -4.00 -36.30
CA LEU A 20 5.23 -4.93 -35.69
C LEU A 20 4.73 -5.56 -34.39
N ILE A 21 3.74 -4.93 -33.74
CA ILE A 21 3.23 -5.34 -32.43
C ILE A 21 1.82 -5.91 -32.60
N ASP A 22 1.68 -7.22 -32.48
CA ASP A 22 0.41 -7.93 -32.59
C ASP A 22 -0.49 -7.76 -31.35
N ASP A 23 0.12 -7.63 -30.16
CA ASP A 23 -0.61 -7.40 -28.91
C ASP A 23 -0.56 -5.93 -28.47
N THR A 24 -1.66 -5.21 -28.72
CA THR A 24 -1.83 -3.81 -28.30
C THR A 24 -2.24 -3.64 -26.84
N SER A 25 -2.29 -4.72 -26.05
CA SER A 25 -2.55 -4.62 -24.61
C SER A 25 -1.38 -3.92 -23.90
N LEU A 26 -1.67 -3.22 -22.79
CA LEU A 26 -0.66 -2.44 -22.05
C LEU A 26 0.43 -3.35 -21.44
N GLU A 27 0.09 -4.59 -21.09
CA GLU A 27 1.05 -5.59 -20.60
C GLU A 27 1.88 -6.18 -21.74
N GLY A 28 1.27 -6.45 -22.90
CA GLY A 28 1.95 -6.88 -24.12
C GLY A 28 2.97 -5.84 -24.60
N LEU A 29 2.58 -4.56 -24.61
CA LEU A 29 3.45 -3.44 -24.97
C LEU A 29 4.62 -3.27 -23.99
N LYS A 30 4.39 -3.42 -22.69
CA LYS A 30 5.48 -3.38 -21.69
C LYS A 30 6.47 -4.52 -21.89
N ARG A 31 6.00 -5.74 -22.06
CA ARG A 31 6.84 -6.92 -22.35
C ARG A 31 7.62 -6.76 -23.65
N PHE A 32 6.95 -6.30 -24.72
CA PHE A 32 7.60 -6.02 -25.99
C PHE A 32 8.71 -4.99 -25.82
N ALA A 33 8.42 -3.85 -25.20
CA ALA A 33 9.41 -2.80 -24.99
C ALA A 33 10.59 -3.24 -24.11
N ASP A 34 10.40 -4.17 -23.18
CA ASP A 34 11.49 -4.70 -22.37
C ASP A 34 12.31 -5.79 -23.08
N SER A 35 11.72 -6.50 -24.04
CA SER A 35 12.39 -7.53 -24.86
C SER A 35 13.04 -6.99 -26.14
N TYR A 36 12.57 -5.85 -26.65
CA TYR A 36 13.01 -5.29 -27.92
C TYR A 36 14.35 -4.58 -27.77
N GLY A 37 15.37 -5.08 -28.47
CA GLY A 37 16.72 -4.51 -28.48
C GLY A 37 17.01 -3.55 -29.64
N GLY A 38 16.01 -3.22 -30.45
CA GLY A 38 16.16 -2.31 -31.59
C GLY A 38 15.91 -0.84 -31.24
N ASP A 39 15.91 0.02 -32.26
CA ASP A 39 15.67 1.45 -32.09
C ASP A 39 14.18 1.75 -31.85
N PHE A 40 13.89 2.41 -30.73
CA PHE A 40 12.53 2.80 -30.34
C PHE A 40 12.08 4.09 -31.04
N GLU A 41 13.00 4.90 -31.58
CA GLU A 41 12.67 6.18 -32.21
C GLU A 41 11.80 6.01 -33.46
N GLU A 42 11.99 4.92 -34.22
CA GLU A 42 11.17 4.61 -35.39
C GLU A 42 9.81 3.99 -35.04
N LEU A 43 9.69 3.40 -33.85
CA LEU A 43 8.47 2.72 -33.39
C LEU A 43 7.52 3.67 -32.63
N ALA A 44 8.07 4.69 -31.99
CA ALA A 44 7.32 5.67 -31.22
C ALA A 44 6.69 6.74 -32.13
N ASP A 45 5.47 7.15 -31.80
CA ASP A 45 4.79 8.29 -32.45
C ASP A 45 5.29 9.62 -31.87
N MET A 46 6.52 10.04 -32.19
CA MET A 46 7.17 11.20 -31.57
C MET A 46 6.99 12.51 -32.34
N GLU A 47 6.70 13.59 -31.62
CA GLU A 47 6.72 14.96 -32.16
C GLU A 47 8.17 15.40 -32.43
N MET A 48 8.45 15.68 -33.70
CA MET A 48 9.69 16.31 -34.15
C MET A 48 9.65 17.81 -33.89
N ARG A 49 10.70 18.36 -33.26
CA ARG A 49 10.89 19.80 -33.12
C ARG A 49 11.57 20.31 -34.39
N GLU A 50 10.92 21.26 -35.07
CA GLU A 50 11.58 22.03 -36.12
C GLU A 50 12.65 22.92 -35.47
N VAL A 51 13.91 22.50 -35.59
CA VAL A 51 15.05 23.36 -35.27
C VAL A 51 15.23 24.27 -36.48
N HIS A 52 14.98 25.56 -36.30
CA HIS A 52 15.28 26.56 -37.32
C HIS A 52 16.82 26.71 -37.42
N SER A 53 17.49 25.74 -38.04
CA SER A 53 18.88 25.92 -38.45
C SER A 53 18.89 26.41 -39.89
N SER A 54 19.14 27.71 -40.08
CA SER A 54 19.44 28.31 -41.38
C SER A 54 20.72 27.74 -42.02
N ILE A 55 21.44 26.87 -41.30
CA ILE A 55 22.76 26.36 -41.65
C ILE A 55 22.74 24.84 -41.37
N PHE A 56 22.70 24.03 -42.43
CA PHE A 56 22.68 22.56 -42.51
C PHE A 56 21.42 21.82 -42.05
N LYS A 57 21.13 20.71 -42.76
CA LYS A 57 20.16 19.67 -42.38
C LYS A 57 20.62 19.01 -41.08
N SER A 58 20.28 19.61 -39.94
CA SER A 58 20.46 19.01 -38.63
C SER A 58 19.57 17.75 -38.51
N LYS A 59 20.03 16.75 -37.74
CA LYS A 59 19.19 15.60 -37.40
C LYS A 59 17.93 16.10 -36.69
N PRO A 60 16.75 15.53 -36.95
CA PRO A 60 15.52 15.92 -36.26
C PRO A 60 15.73 15.76 -34.76
N SER A 61 15.39 16.80 -33.99
CA SER A 61 15.37 16.71 -32.54
C SER A 61 13.96 16.31 -32.10
N PHE A 62 13.85 15.26 -31.29
CA PHE A 62 12.57 14.81 -30.77
C PHE A 62 12.24 15.50 -29.45
N THR A 63 10.98 15.88 -29.28
CA THR A 63 10.52 16.59 -28.07
C THR A 63 10.20 15.65 -26.90
N GLY A 64 10.12 14.33 -27.16
CA GLY A 64 9.64 13.35 -26.20
C GLY A 64 8.13 13.42 -25.93
N TYR A 65 7.37 14.13 -26.77
CA TYR A 65 5.91 14.14 -26.74
C TYR A 65 5.34 13.30 -27.89
N PRO A 66 4.11 12.78 -27.78
CA PRO A 66 3.41 12.18 -28.90
C PRO A 66 3.25 13.18 -30.06
N GLN A 67 3.17 12.70 -31.31
CA GLN A 67 2.93 13.58 -32.45
C GLN A 67 1.63 14.39 -32.27
N SER A 68 1.76 15.71 -32.22
CA SER A 68 0.63 16.62 -32.02
C SER A 68 -0.04 16.97 -33.34
N SER A 69 -1.37 17.16 -33.33
CA SER A 69 -2.10 17.63 -34.52
C SER A 69 -1.83 19.11 -34.79
N TYR A 70 -1.56 19.87 -33.72
CA TYR A 70 -1.27 21.29 -33.76
C TYR A 70 -0.36 21.65 -32.58
N SER A 71 0.66 22.45 -32.85
CA SER A 71 1.69 22.83 -31.87
C SER A 71 1.96 24.34 -32.00
N ASN A 72 1.77 25.10 -30.91
CA ASN A 72 2.19 26.50 -30.85
C ASN A 72 3.29 26.65 -29.80
N ARG A 73 4.31 27.44 -30.14
CA ARG A 73 5.35 27.87 -29.22
C ARG A 73 5.27 29.38 -29.02
N LEU A 74 5.31 29.79 -27.76
CA LEU A 74 5.49 31.18 -27.37
C LEU A 74 6.74 31.28 -26.51
N VAL A 75 7.65 32.19 -26.88
CA VAL A 75 8.76 32.59 -26.01
C VAL A 75 8.50 34.04 -25.65
N TYR A 76 8.43 34.32 -24.36
CA TYR A 76 8.20 35.65 -23.84
C TYR A 76 9.21 35.92 -22.72
N GLU A 77 9.84 37.08 -22.78
CA GLU A 77 10.87 37.48 -21.82
C GLU A 77 10.57 38.91 -21.39
N ASN A 78 10.47 39.12 -20.08
CA ASN A 78 10.18 40.41 -19.50
C ASN A 78 10.81 40.49 -18.10
N TYR A 79 11.25 41.69 -17.72
CA TYR A 79 11.99 41.97 -16.49
C TYR A 79 11.22 41.64 -15.22
N SER A 80 9.89 41.72 -15.24
CA SER A 80 9.03 41.53 -14.06
C SER A 80 8.04 40.37 -14.18
N MET A 81 8.19 39.50 -15.19
CA MET A 81 7.21 38.44 -15.42
C MET A 81 7.41 37.26 -14.48
N SER A 82 6.33 36.85 -13.83
CA SER A 82 6.24 35.59 -13.10
C SER A 82 5.61 34.50 -13.99
N VAL A 83 6.06 33.24 -13.84
CA VAL A 83 5.40 32.09 -14.49
C VAL A 83 3.94 31.96 -14.07
N GLU A 84 3.60 32.42 -12.86
CA GLU A 84 2.26 32.35 -12.30
C GLU A 84 1.26 33.13 -13.16
N GLU A 85 1.65 34.29 -13.68
CA GLU A 85 0.79 35.10 -14.55
C GLU A 85 0.40 34.31 -15.80
N MET A 86 1.39 33.75 -16.49
CA MET A 86 1.16 32.94 -17.69
C MET A 86 0.33 31.68 -17.38
N TYR A 87 0.66 30.97 -16.30
CA TYR A 87 -0.04 29.76 -15.88
C TYR A 87 -1.51 30.04 -15.53
N PHE A 88 -1.78 31.00 -14.64
CA PHE A 88 -3.14 31.30 -14.19
C PHE A 88 -3.97 31.96 -15.27
N TRP A 89 -3.38 32.77 -16.15
CA TRP A 89 -4.09 33.31 -17.31
C TRP A 89 -4.61 32.19 -18.20
N ILE A 90 -3.76 31.22 -18.54
CA ILE A 90 -4.13 30.09 -19.40
C ILE A 90 -5.15 29.19 -18.71
N LEU A 91 -4.97 28.92 -17.41
CA LEU A 91 -5.91 28.15 -16.62
C LEU A 91 -7.30 28.81 -16.55
N ASN A 92 -7.34 30.13 -16.36
CA ASN A 92 -8.59 30.89 -16.33
C ASN A 92 -9.25 30.93 -17.72
N GLN A 93 -8.47 31.12 -18.78
CA GLN A 93 -8.97 31.09 -20.16
C GLN A 93 -9.58 29.73 -20.52
N LEU A 94 -8.93 28.64 -20.12
CA LEU A 94 -9.45 27.28 -20.32
C LEU A 94 -10.74 27.05 -19.52
N THR A 95 -10.78 27.50 -18.27
CA THR A 95 -11.93 27.22 -17.38
C THR A 95 -13.14 28.11 -17.65
N VAL A 96 -12.95 29.43 -17.75
CA VAL A 96 -14.01 30.43 -17.86
C VAL A 96 -14.50 30.56 -19.30
N ASP A 97 -13.60 30.77 -20.25
CA ASP A 97 -13.99 31.14 -21.61
C ASP A 97 -14.16 29.93 -22.54
N GLN A 98 -13.29 28.92 -22.40
CA GLN A 98 -13.38 27.70 -23.21
C GLN A 98 -14.26 26.62 -22.56
N GLY A 99 -14.72 26.85 -21.33
CA GLY A 99 -15.67 26.01 -20.61
C GLY A 99 -15.14 24.61 -20.31
N TYR A 100 -13.84 24.47 -20.03
CA TYR A 100 -13.29 23.26 -19.43
C TYR A 100 -13.64 23.26 -17.94
N ARG A 101 -14.22 22.18 -17.44
CA ARG A 101 -14.52 22.08 -16.00
C ARG A 101 -13.23 21.85 -15.21
N LYS A 102 -13.21 22.20 -13.92
CA LYS A 102 -12.02 21.96 -13.07
C LYS A 102 -11.64 20.47 -12.96
N ASP A 103 -12.61 19.56 -13.01
CA ASP A 103 -12.39 18.11 -13.03
C ASP A 103 -11.78 17.58 -14.35
N GLN A 104 -11.76 18.42 -15.38
CA GLN A 104 -11.23 18.10 -16.71
C GLN A 104 -9.80 18.61 -16.92
N ILE A 105 -9.23 19.28 -15.92
CA ILE A 105 -7.88 19.83 -15.97
C ILE A 105 -7.04 19.11 -14.93
N ILE A 106 -5.97 18.48 -15.40
CA ILE A 106 -5.08 17.63 -14.61
C ILE A 106 -3.69 18.26 -14.67
N LYS A 107 -3.12 18.60 -13.52
CA LYS A 107 -1.69 18.95 -13.42
C LYS A 107 -0.88 17.67 -13.49
N ILE A 108 0.01 17.59 -14.47
CA ILE A 108 0.83 16.41 -14.74
C ILE A 108 2.19 16.59 -14.06
N THR A 109 3.01 17.50 -14.59
CA THR A 109 4.34 17.77 -14.07
C THR A 109 4.38 19.10 -13.33
N ASP A 110 5.20 19.12 -12.29
CA ASP A 110 5.50 20.29 -11.46
C ASP A 110 6.91 20.08 -10.95
N VAL A 111 7.88 20.42 -11.81
CA VAL A 111 9.30 20.15 -11.62
C VAL A 111 10.00 21.45 -11.33
N PHE A 112 10.65 21.49 -10.18
CA PHE A 112 11.48 22.59 -9.76
C PHE A 112 12.95 22.20 -9.84
N SER A 113 13.79 23.05 -10.40
CA SER A 113 15.24 22.85 -10.42
C SER A 113 15.90 24.19 -10.21
N ALA A 114 16.84 24.27 -9.27
CA ALA A 114 17.56 25.49 -8.96
C ALA A 114 19.05 25.18 -8.94
N SER A 115 19.87 26.19 -9.24
CA SER A 115 21.33 26.08 -9.18
C SER A 115 21.79 25.85 -7.74
N GLU A 116 22.87 25.09 -7.57
CA GLU A 116 23.34 24.64 -6.25
C GLU A 116 23.67 25.80 -5.29
N MET A 117 24.20 26.91 -5.80
CA MET A 117 24.51 28.09 -4.99
C MET A 117 23.31 29.02 -4.77
N SER A 118 22.16 28.73 -5.38
CA SER A 118 20.97 29.58 -5.19
C SER A 118 20.37 29.43 -3.80
N THR A 119 19.80 30.53 -3.31
CA THR A 119 18.96 30.56 -2.10
C THR A 119 17.77 29.62 -2.21
N TYR A 120 17.21 29.48 -3.42
CA TYR A 120 16.14 28.56 -3.76
C TYR A 120 16.50 27.10 -3.55
N TRP A 121 17.70 26.69 -3.99
CA TRP A 121 18.20 25.35 -3.76
C TRP A 121 18.39 25.07 -2.27
N GLY A 122 18.95 26.02 -1.50
CA GLY A 122 19.13 25.87 -0.05
C GLY A 122 17.82 25.60 0.71
N ILE A 123 16.76 26.37 0.41
CA ILE A 123 15.44 26.18 1.02
C ILE A 123 14.80 24.85 0.56
N SER A 124 14.92 24.50 -0.72
CA SER A 124 14.41 23.24 -1.24
C SER A 124 15.11 22.03 -0.60
N ALA A 125 16.44 22.05 -0.52
CA ALA A 125 17.26 21.02 0.10
C ALA A 125 16.91 20.82 1.58
N GLN A 126 16.69 21.91 2.33
CA GLN A 126 16.22 21.82 3.72
C GLN A 126 14.85 21.12 3.82
N ARG A 127 13.90 21.48 2.95
CA ARG A 127 12.57 20.85 2.91
C ARG A 127 12.64 19.37 2.51
N ILE A 128 13.49 19.03 1.54
CA ILE A 128 13.75 17.65 1.12
C ILE A 128 14.34 16.86 2.29
N SER A 129 15.35 17.38 2.97
CA SER A 129 15.99 16.72 4.12
C SER A 129 14.98 16.41 5.23
N ILE A 130 14.13 17.38 5.61
CA ILE A 130 13.08 17.15 6.60
C ILE A 130 12.12 16.03 6.16
N GLN A 131 11.75 15.99 4.89
CA GLN A 131 10.85 14.95 4.38
C GLN A 131 11.55 13.58 4.31
N GLN A 132 12.83 13.54 3.90
CA GLN A 132 13.65 12.33 3.86
C GLN A 132 13.85 11.75 5.26
N ASP A 133 14.09 12.59 6.26
CA ASP A 133 14.21 12.17 7.65
C ASP A 133 12.90 11.54 8.16
N ARG A 134 11.76 12.19 7.86
CA ARG A 134 10.44 11.64 8.23
C ARG A 134 10.12 10.34 7.51
N ALA A 135 10.37 10.27 6.20
CA ALA A 135 10.18 9.04 5.42
C ALA A 135 11.05 7.90 5.97
N SER A 136 12.32 8.16 6.25
CA SER A 136 13.26 7.19 6.81
C SER A 136 12.85 6.71 8.20
N GLN A 137 12.36 7.62 9.07
CA GLN A 137 11.82 7.26 10.38
C GLN A 137 10.64 6.30 10.25
N TYR A 138 9.67 6.60 9.39
CA TYR A 138 8.53 5.71 9.17
C TYR A 138 8.94 4.36 8.56
N LEU A 139 9.84 4.35 7.56
CA LEU A 139 10.33 3.11 6.96
C LEU A 139 11.06 2.24 7.99
N LYS A 140 11.84 2.83 8.88
CA LYS A 140 12.46 2.11 10.01
C LYS A 140 11.41 1.51 10.94
N PHE A 141 10.39 2.28 11.34
CA PHE A 141 9.30 1.76 12.16
C PHE A 141 8.54 0.62 11.49
N ILE A 142 8.31 0.72 10.17
CA ILE A 142 7.68 -0.34 9.39
C ILE A 142 8.56 -1.59 9.38
N ALA A 143 9.86 -1.46 9.14
CA ALA A 143 10.80 -2.59 9.15
C ALA A 143 10.84 -3.29 10.52
N ASP A 144 10.88 -2.52 11.62
CA ASP A 144 10.84 -3.06 12.97
C ASP A 144 9.52 -3.80 13.25
N MET A 145 8.39 -3.28 12.78
CA MET A 145 7.08 -3.95 12.89
C MET A 145 6.99 -5.21 12.03
N VAL A 146 7.55 -5.21 10.82
CA VAL A 146 7.61 -6.40 9.97
C VAL A 146 8.44 -7.49 10.66
N LYS A 147 9.59 -7.14 11.25
CA LYS A 147 10.40 -8.07 12.03
C LYS A 147 9.64 -8.63 13.25
N SER A 148 8.90 -7.79 13.96
CA SER A 148 8.09 -8.26 15.09
C SER A 148 6.94 -9.17 14.64
N MET A 149 6.36 -8.95 13.46
CA MET A 149 5.36 -9.84 12.87
C MET A 149 5.92 -11.24 12.58
N PHE A 150 7.15 -11.36 12.04
CA PHE A 150 7.80 -12.65 11.86
C PHE A 150 7.94 -13.41 13.19
N GLN A 151 8.35 -12.71 14.24
CA GLN A 151 8.45 -13.31 15.58
C GLN A 151 7.08 -13.77 16.09
N LEU A 152 6.04 -12.95 15.92
CA LEU A 152 4.67 -13.31 16.31
C LEU A 152 4.13 -14.52 15.55
N ILE A 153 4.39 -14.62 14.23
CA ILE A 153 3.96 -15.77 13.42
C ILE A 153 4.68 -17.05 13.88
N ARG A 154 6.00 -16.96 14.13
CA ARG A 154 6.76 -18.09 14.69
C ARG A 154 6.19 -18.53 16.03
N ASP A 155 5.95 -17.60 16.95
CA ASP A 155 5.38 -17.90 18.27
C ASP A 155 3.97 -18.50 18.14
N LEU A 156 3.17 -17.99 17.21
CA LEU A 156 1.83 -18.52 16.93
C LEU A 156 1.88 -19.94 16.37
N ASN A 157 2.82 -20.24 15.46
CA ASN A 157 3.03 -21.59 14.93
C ASN A 157 3.43 -22.57 16.05
N ILE A 158 4.32 -22.17 16.95
CA ILE A 158 4.71 -22.98 18.12
C ILE A 158 3.51 -23.20 19.06
N VAL A 159 2.69 -22.18 19.28
CA VAL A 159 1.47 -22.30 20.09
C VAL A 159 0.45 -23.23 19.42
N ASP A 160 0.26 -23.13 18.10
CA ASP A 160 -0.66 -23.98 17.35
C ASP A 160 -0.19 -25.43 17.31
N GLU A 161 1.11 -25.69 17.16
CA GLU A 161 1.70 -27.04 17.28
C GLU A 161 1.45 -27.61 18.69
N LYS A 162 1.74 -26.82 19.73
CA LYS A 162 1.48 -27.24 21.11
C LYS A 162 0.01 -27.54 21.36
N LEU A 163 -0.89 -26.67 20.90
CA LEU A 163 -2.33 -26.87 20.99
C LEU A 163 -2.77 -28.12 20.23
N GLY A 164 -2.09 -28.48 19.13
CA GLY A 164 -2.28 -29.75 18.41
C GLY A 164 -2.22 -30.96 19.34
N TYR A 165 -1.18 -31.08 20.16
CA TYR A 165 -1.05 -32.18 21.12
C TYR A 165 -2.19 -32.22 22.15
N TYR A 166 -2.69 -31.05 22.58
CA TYR A 166 -3.86 -30.98 23.46
C TYR A 166 -5.13 -31.42 22.72
N THR A 167 -5.38 -30.92 21.51
CA THR A 167 -6.56 -31.31 20.73
C THR A 167 -6.56 -32.80 20.40
N ASP A 168 -5.41 -33.39 20.09
CA ASP A 168 -5.28 -34.82 19.87
C ASP A 168 -5.61 -35.60 21.14
N SER A 169 -5.15 -35.14 22.31
CA SER A 169 -5.47 -35.75 23.61
C SER A 169 -6.96 -35.71 23.98
N PHE A 170 -7.73 -34.78 23.40
CA PHE A 170 -9.18 -34.65 23.58
C PHE A 170 -9.99 -35.31 22.45
N SER A 171 -9.33 -35.91 21.45
CA SER A 171 -9.98 -36.59 20.33
C SER A 171 -10.78 -37.80 20.78
N ASP A 172 -11.88 -38.09 20.08
CA ASP A 172 -12.67 -39.30 20.31
C ASP A 172 -11.95 -40.57 19.79
N ASP A 173 -10.95 -40.42 18.92
CA ASP A 173 -10.11 -41.52 18.43
C ASP A 173 -9.15 -42.02 19.53
N PRO A 174 -9.28 -43.27 20.01
CA PRO A 174 -8.51 -43.77 21.14
C PRO A 174 -6.99 -43.79 20.89
N LYS A 175 -6.52 -43.99 19.65
CA LYS A 175 -5.09 -43.99 19.33
C LYS A 175 -4.51 -42.58 19.39
N LYS A 176 -5.13 -41.62 18.70
CA LYS A 176 -4.69 -40.21 18.70
C LYS A 176 -4.75 -39.59 20.10
N ALA A 177 -5.80 -39.92 20.86
CA ALA A 177 -5.92 -39.49 22.25
C ALA A 177 -4.77 -40.03 23.12
N GLN A 178 -4.37 -41.28 22.91
CA GLN A 178 -3.26 -41.88 23.65
C GLN A 178 -1.92 -41.27 23.25
N ASP A 179 -1.69 -41.04 21.96
CA ASP A 179 -0.44 -40.45 21.46
C ASP A 179 -0.27 -39.02 22.00
N GLY A 180 -1.31 -38.18 21.88
CA GLY A 180 -1.30 -36.81 22.40
C GLY A 180 -1.12 -36.75 23.92
N ASP A 181 -1.80 -37.63 24.67
CA ASP A 181 -1.67 -37.70 26.13
C ASP A 181 -0.29 -38.19 26.56
N THR A 182 0.30 -39.14 25.82
CA THR A 182 1.67 -39.63 26.06
C THR A 182 2.71 -38.52 25.87
N VAL A 183 2.60 -37.74 24.79
CA VAL A 183 3.48 -36.58 24.53
C VAL A 183 3.35 -35.54 25.65
N LEU A 184 2.12 -35.21 26.06
CA LEU A 184 1.88 -34.25 27.14
C LEU A 184 2.41 -34.74 28.49
N LYS A 185 2.27 -36.03 28.80
CA LYS A 185 2.83 -36.65 30.02
C LYS A 185 4.35 -36.64 30.01
N GLY A 186 4.97 -36.89 28.85
CA GLY A 186 6.42 -36.78 28.67
C GLY A 186 6.88 -35.35 28.94
N GLN A 187 6.23 -34.37 28.32
CA GLN A 187 6.52 -32.96 28.54
C GLN A 187 6.35 -32.53 30.00
N TYR A 188 5.33 -33.03 30.69
CA TYR A 188 5.11 -32.80 32.12
C TYR A 188 6.24 -33.39 32.98
N ALA A 189 6.59 -34.66 32.75
CA ALA A 189 7.63 -35.35 33.51
C ALA A 189 9.00 -34.67 33.34
N ASP A 190 9.32 -34.20 32.13
CA ASP A 190 10.60 -33.57 31.84
C ASP A 190 10.68 -32.11 32.33
N LEU A 191 9.69 -31.28 31.99
CA LEU A 191 9.76 -29.83 32.24
C LEU A 191 9.19 -29.42 33.60
N VAL A 192 8.12 -30.07 34.07
CA VAL A 192 7.41 -29.65 35.29
C VAL A 192 7.95 -30.37 36.51
N GLU A 193 8.28 -31.66 36.39
CA GLU A 193 8.83 -32.43 37.51
C GLU A 193 10.35 -32.42 37.59
N GLY A 194 11.04 -31.92 36.56
CA GLY A 194 12.50 -31.84 36.50
C GLY A 194 13.19 -33.14 36.08
N GLY A 195 12.45 -34.07 35.45
CA GLY A 195 12.98 -35.31 34.91
C GLY A 195 13.65 -36.21 35.97
N PRO A 196 14.62 -37.06 35.59
CA PRO A 196 15.26 -38.01 36.51
C PRO A 196 16.06 -37.35 37.64
N LYS A 197 16.39 -36.06 37.51
CA LYS A 197 17.22 -35.32 38.48
C LYS A 197 16.47 -34.99 39.76
N SER A 198 15.14 -34.97 39.73
CA SER A 198 14.30 -34.69 40.89
C SER A 198 13.90 -36.00 41.58
N PRO A 199 14.27 -36.22 42.85
CA PRO A 199 13.81 -37.34 43.67
C PRO A 199 12.30 -37.55 43.68
N ALA A 200 11.55 -36.46 43.50
CA ALA A 200 10.11 -36.44 43.56
C ALA A 200 9.42 -36.63 42.21
N SER A 201 10.13 -36.75 41.09
CA SER A 201 9.53 -36.99 39.78
C SER A 201 9.12 -38.45 39.59
N VAL A 202 8.26 -38.73 38.62
CA VAL A 202 7.86 -40.10 38.27
C VAL A 202 9.09 -40.98 37.96
N PHE A 203 10.11 -40.44 37.30
CA PHE A 203 11.35 -41.16 36.98
C PHE A 203 12.33 -41.23 38.17
N GLY A 204 12.46 -40.17 38.97
CA GLY A 204 13.30 -40.17 40.16
C GLY A 204 12.77 -41.11 41.24
N MET A 205 11.44 -41.22 41.38
CA MET A 205 10.80 -42.14 42.31
C MET A 205 10.99 -43.61 41.93
N ALA A 206 11.06 -43.91 40.64
CA ALA A 206 11.38 -45.25 40.16
C ALA A 206 12.83 -45.66 40.51
N GLN A 207 13.77 -44.71 40.47
CA GLN A 207 15.19 -44.96 40.75
C GLN A 207 15.54 -44.99 42.24
N GLN A 208 14.99 -44.05 43.04
CA GLN A 208 15.41 -43.87 44.43
C GLN A 208 14.54 -44.62 45.44
N TYR A 209 13.25 -44.82 45.12
CA TYR A 209 12.28 -45.44 46.03
C TYR A 209 11.77 -46.80 45.51
N ASN A 210 12.45 -47.39 44.51
CA ASN A 210 12.11 -48.68 43.90
C ASN A 210 10.68 -48.78 43.32
N PHE A 211 10.04 -47.66 42.95
CA PHE A 211 8.75 -47.67 42.25
C PHE A 211 8.91 -47.94 40.74
N VAL A 212 9.46 -49.09 40.37
CA VAL A 212 9.86 -49.42 38.99
C VAL A 212 8.66 -49.41 38.02
N THR A 213 7.46 -49.73 38.49
CA THR A 213 6.24 -49.75 37.68
C THR A 213 5.54 -48.40 37.53
N LEU A 214 5.90 -47.40 38.35
CA LEU A 214 5.21 -46.11 38.39
C LEU A 214 5.25 -45.34 37.07
N PRO A 215 6.39 -45.25 36.34
CA PRO A 215 6.42 -44.61 35.02
C PRO A 215 5.48 -45.29 34.02
N ASN A 216 5.53 -46.61 33.91
CA ASN A 216 4.68 -47.36 32.98
C ASN A 216 3.20 -47.15 33.29
N LEU A 217 2.82 -47.19 34.57
CA LEU A 217 1.44 -46.93 35.02
C LEU A 217 1.01 -45.49 34.74
N PHE A 218 1.90 -44.51 34.94
CA PHE A 218 1.60 -43.10 34.68
C PHE A 218 1.34 -42.84 33.19
N PHE A 219 2.15 -43.39 32.28
CA PHE A 219 1.96 -43.24 30.83
C PHE A 219 0.72 -43.99 30.33
N GLN A 220 0.43 -45.19 30.85
CA GLN A 220 -0.73 -45.99 30.46
C GLN A 220 -2.06 -45.50 31.07
N ALA A 221 -2.01 -44.72 32.16
CA ALA A 221 -3.19 -44.30 32.89
C ALA A 221 -4.11 -43.36 32.07
N LYS A 222 -5.29 -43.83 31.68
CA LYS A 222 -6.32 -43.01 31.03
C LYS A 222 -7.54 -42.90 31.94
N VAL A 223 -7.75 -41.71 32.51
CA VAL A 223 -8.92 -41.44 33.34
C VAL A 223 -10.02 -40.87 32.44
N ALA A 224 -11.21 -41.45 32.50
CA ALA A 224 -12.34 -40.99 31.72
C ALA A 224 -12.86 -39.65 32.26
N GLY A 225 -12.97 -38.64 31.38
CA GLY A 225 -13.59 -37.35 31.68
C GLY A 225 -13.17 -36.29 30.64
N LYS A 226 -14.06 -35.33 30.36
CA LYS A 226 -13.76 -34.23 29.42
C LYS A 226 -13.39 -32.94 30.16
N THR A 227 -13.75 -32.83 31.44
CA THR A 227 -13.48 -31.66 32.30
C THR A 227 -12.58 -32.00 33.50
N GLU A 228 -11.90 -30.98 34.05
CA GLU A 228 -11.01 -31.11 35.21
C GLU A 228 -11.71 -31.77 36.41
N ASP A 229 -12.94 -31.35 36.71
CA ASP A 229 -13.70 -31.85 37.86
C ASP A 229 -14.18 -33.29 37.70
N GLU A 230 -14.54 -33.70 36.48
CA GLU A 230 -14.93 -35.09 36.18
C GLU A 230 -13.75 -36.05 36.33
N ILE A 231 -12.57 -35.65 35.82
CA ILE A 231 -11.37 -36.47 35.90
C ILE A 231 -10.91 -36.60 37.35
N ILE A 232 -10.96 -35.52 38.14
CA ILE A 232 -10.59 -35.57 39.56
C ILE A 232 -11.57 -36.45 40.36
N ARG A 233 -12.87 -36.47 40.03
CA ARG A 233 -13.85 -37.35 40.68
C ARG A 233 -13.67 -38.82 40.31
N ASN A 234 -13.30 -39.11 39.06
CA ASN A 234 -13.10 -40.48 38.57
C ASN A 234 -11.69 -41.05 38.88
N LEU A 235 -10.77 -40.20 39.34
CA LEU A 235 -9.39 -40.57 39.67
C LEU A 235 -9.32 -41.67 40.76
N PRO A 236 -10.02 -41.55 41.91
CA PRO A 236 -9.94 -42.55 42.98
C PRO A 236 -10.46 -43.92 42.54
N ASP A 237 -11.53 -43.95 41.74
CA ASP A 237 -12.13 -45.19 41.23
C ASP A 237 -11.23 -45.88 40.18
N TYR A 238 -10.58 -45.09 39.32
CA TYR A 238 -9.62 -45.60 38.36
C TYR A 238 -8.39 -46.19 39.06
N VAL A 239 -7.81 -45.44 40.01
CA VAL A 239 -6.63 -45.90 40.75
C VAL A 239 -6.99 -47.10 41.63
N ALA A 240 -8.20 -47.19 42.18
CA ALA A 240 -8.67 -48.38 42.90
C ALA A 240 -8.78 -49.63 42.01
N LYS A 241 -9.16 -49.49 40.73
CA LYS A 241 -9.16 -50.60 39.76
C LYS A 241 -7.75 -51.07 39.43
N VAL A 242 -6.85 -50.15 39.12
CA VAL A 242 -5.44 -50.46 38.81
C VAL A 242 -4.72 -51.04 40.04
N SER A 243 -5.05 -50.56 41.24
CA SER A 243 -4.45 -51.03 42.50
C SER A 243 -4.79 -52.48 42.85
N LYS A 244 -5.90 -53.04 42.36
CA LYS A 244 -6.23 -54.46 42.56
C LYS A 244 -5.22 -55.40 41.89
N GLU A 245 -4.48 -54.92 40.89
CA GLU A 245 -3.49 -55.71 40.15
C GLU A 245 -2.08 -55.64 40.77
N PHE A 246 -1.75 -54.64 41.60
CA PHE A 246 -0.37 -54.37 42.05
C PHE A 246 -0.16 -54.29 43.58
N GLY A 247 -1.23 -54.36 44.40
CA GLY A 247 -1.15 -54.70 45.82
C GLY A 247 -0.46 -53.73 46.80
N ASN A 248 -0.08 -52.50 46.40
CA ASN A 248 0.62 -51.54 47.27
C ASN A 248 -0.11 -50.18 47.43
N ASP A 249 -0.57 -49.88 48.65
CA ASP A 249 -1.31 -48.64 48.99
C ASP A 249 -0.47 -47.35 48.86
N THR A 250 0.85 -47.45 49.03
CA THR A 250 1.75 -46.29 48.88
C THR A 250 1.90 -45.88 47.42
N LEU A 251 2.00 -46.85 46.51
CA LEU A 251 2.03 -46.63 45.06
C LEU A 251 0.73 -45.98 44.59
N LYS A 252 -0.42 -46.42 45.12
CA LYS A 252 -1.74 -45.84 44.84
C LYS A 252 -1.78 -44.35 45.18
N THR A 253 -1.39 -43.99 46.40
CA THR A 253 -1.43 -42.59 46.87
C THR A 253 -0.51 -41.68 46.04
N VAL A 254 0.68 -42.20 45.67
CA VAL A 254 1.64 -41.48 44.84
C VAL A 254 1.13 -41.30 43.41
N LEU A 255 0.61 -42.36 42.79
CA LEU A 255 0.06 -42.32 41.43
C LEU A 255 -1.15 -41.37 41.35
N GLU A 256 -2.06 -41.43 42.33
CA GLU A 256 -3.22 -40.54 42.42
C GLU A 256 -2.80 -39.07 42.48
N ARG A 257 -1.85 -38.74 43.36
CA ARG A 257 -1.29 -37.38 43.46
C ARG A 257 -0.69 -36.91 42.15
N LYS A 258 0.10 -37.76 41.47
CA LYS A 258 0.79 -37.42 40.23
C LYS A 258 -0.15 -37.23 39.05
N LEU A 259 -1.14 -38.10 38.90
CA LEU A 259 -2.18 -37.95 37.90
C LEU A 259 -3.02 -36.69 38.15
N SER A 260 -3.38 -36.40 39.41
CA SER A 260 -4.10 -35.18 39.76
C SER A 260 -3.31 -33.91 39.40
N GLN A 261 -2.01 -33.89 39.69
CA GLN A 261 -1.13 -32.77 39.32
C GLN A 261 -1.00 -32.61 37.80
N TYR A 262 -0.85 -33.73 37.06
CA TYR A 262 -0.79 -33.74 35.61
C TYR A 262 -2.06 -33.18 34.97
N TYR A 263 -3.25 -33.66 35.34
CA TYR A 263 -4.51 -33.21 34.74
C TYR A 263 -4.79 -31.73 35.07
N ARG A 264 -4.53 -31.28 36.29
CA ARG A 264 -4.62 -29.85 36.66
C ARG A 264 -3.69 -28.98 35.82
N TRP A 265 -2.45 -29.44 35.60
CA TRP A 265 -1.49 -28.76 34.73
C TRP A 265 -1.97 -28.74 33.28
N LYS A 266 -2.48 -29.87 32.76
CA LYS A 266 -2.98 -30.02 31.39
C LYS A 266 -4.09 -29.01 31.07
N PHE A 267 -5.14 -28.94 31.89
CA PHE A 267 -6.26 -28.02 31.65
C PHE A 267 -5.88 -26.54 31.81
N ARG A 268 -5.07 -26.21 32.82
CA ARG A 268 -4.59 -24.82 33.00
C ARG A 268 -3.74 -24.36 31.83
N THR A 269 -2.80 -25.20 31.41
CA THR A 269 -1.90 -24.89 30.29
C THR A 269 -2.67 -24.79 28.98
N PHE A 270 -3.66 -25.65 28.75
CA PHE A 270 -4.54 -25.56 27.57
C PHE A 270 -5.30 -24.22 27.52
N LYS A 271 -5.91 -23.79 28.64
CA LYS A 271 -6.61 -22.49 28.72
C LYS A 271 -5.66 -21.31 28.52
N GLN A 272 -4.45 -21.40 29.08
CA GLN A 272 -3.42 -20.38 28.94
C GLN A 272 -2.91 -20.28 27.49
N LEU A 273 -2.62 -21.40 26.83
CA LEU A 273 -2.21 -21.45 25.42
C LEU A 273 -3.27 -20.90 24.49
N ASN A 274 -4.55 -21.20 24.71
CA ASN A 274 -5.65 -20.59 23.95
C ASN A 274 -5.71 -19.07 24.15
N THR A 275 -5.46 -18.59 25.37
CA THR A 275 -5.40 -17.15 25.65
C THR A 275 -4.21 -16.50 24.93
N TYR A 276 -3.03 -17.13 24.96
CA TYR A 276 -1.86 -16.66 24.24
C TYR A 276 -2.07 -16.63 22.72
N ARG A 277 -2.68 -17.68 22.16
CA ARG A 277 -3.06 -17.71 20.75
C ARG A 277 -3.93 -16.51 20.38
N LYS A 278 -4.94 -16.18 21.19
CA LYS A 278 -5.82 -15.02 20.97
C LYS A 278 -5.05 -13.70 21.05
N LEU A 279 -4.17 -13.55 22.04
CA LEU A 279 -3.34 -12.35 22.20
C LEU A 279 -2.38 -12.16 21.02
N TYR A 280 -1.64 -13.19 20.62
CA TYR A 280 -0.72 -13.14 19.49
C TYR A 280 -1.44 -12.82 18.17
N LYS A 281 -2.62 -13.42 17.92
CA LYS A 281 -3.47 -13.05 16.77
C LYS A 281 -3.89 -11.58 16.80
N SER A 282 -4.28 -11.06 17.97
CA SER A 282 -4.65 -9.65 18.15
C SER A 282 -3.47 -8.71 17.87
N TYR A 283 -2.29 -9.05 18.40
CA TYR A 283 -1.06 -8.28 18.15
C TYR A 283 -0.67 -8.31 16.67
N LEU A 284 -0.72 -9.47 16.02
CA LEU A 284 -0.43 -9.60 14.58
C LEU A 284 -1.33 -8.67 13.75
N ARG A 285 -2.64 -8.63 14.06
CA ARG A 285 -3.59 -7.73 13.41
C ARG A 285 -3.29 -6.26 13.67
N GLN A 286 -2.90 -5.91 14.89
CA GLN A 286 -2.51 -4.54 15.25
C GLN A 286 -1.28 -4.09 14.45
N HIS A 287 -0.23 -4.92 14.38
CA HIS A 287 0.98 -4.62 13.62
C HIS A 287 0.68 -4.45 12.13
N TYR A 288 -0.12 -5.34 11.55
CA TYR A 288 -0.54 -5.23 10.15
C TYR A 288 -1.28 -3.91 9.86
N ASN A 289 -2.21 -3.52 10.73
CA ASN A 289 -2.97 -2.27 10.58
C ASN A 289 -2.07 -1.04 10.73
N ASN A 290 -1.13 -1.07 11.67
CA ASN A 290 -0.19 0.03 11.89
C ASN A 290 0.76 0.20 10.70
N ILE A 291 1.29 -0.89 10.14
CA ILE A 291 2.11 -0.85 8.92
C ILE A 291 1.32 -0.20 7.79
N ARG A 292 0.05 -0.58 7.58
CA ARG A 292 -0.79 0.02 6.54
C ARG A 292 -1.01 1.51 6.76
N LEU A 293 -1.22 1.93 8.01
CA LEU A 293 -1.34 3.34 8.38
C LEU A 293 -0.06 4.11 8.04
N TYR A 294 1.10 3.60 8.48
CA TYR A 294 2.39 4.24 8.20
C TYR A 294 2.73 4.26 6.71
N MET A 295 2.40 3.20 5.95
CA MET A 295 2.55 3.20 4.49
C MET A 295 1.71 4.30 3.83
N ASN A 296 0.48 4.53 4.30
CA ASN A 296 -0.34 5.64 3.81
C ASN A 296 0.26 7.00 4.15
N TRP A 297 0.92 7.14 5.29
CA TRP A 297 1.58 8.38 5.70
C TRP A 297 2.92 8.61 4.99
N VAL A 298 3.68 7.56 4.66
CA VAL A 298 4.96 7.65 3.95
C VAL A 298 4.80 8.09 2.50
N LYS A 299 3.78 7.58 1.81
CA LYS A 299 3.51 7.89 0.40
C LYS A 299 3.57 9.38 0.04
N PRO A 300 2.89 10.31 0.75
CA PRO A 300 2.99 11.73 0.43
C PRO A 300 4.40 12.30 0.64
N TYR A 301 5.15 11.85 1.65
CA TYR A 301 6.54 12.29 1.84
C TYR A 301 7.43 11.85 0.68
N LEU A 302 7.36 10.58 0.28
CA LEU A 302 8.13 10.08 -0.86
C LEU A 302 7.76 10.81 -2.17
N ARG A 303 6.47 11.08 -2.38
CA ARG A 303 6.00 11.87 -3.54
C ARG A 303 6.54 13.30 -3.51
N ASN A 304 6.57 13.93 -2.35
CA ASN A 304 7.07 15.31 -2.20
C ASN A 304 8.59 15.39 -2.33
N ILE A 305 9.34 14.43 -1.78
CA ILE A 305 10.79 14.32 -1.95
C ILE A 305 11.12 14.29 -3.44
N LYS A 306 10.46 13.42 -4.21
CA LYS A 306 10.67 13.34 -5.66
C LYS A 306 10.33 14.65 -6.38
N ARG A 307 9.20 15.28 -6.05
CA ARG A 307 8.78 16.56 -6.66
C ARG A 307 9.75 17.70 -6.42
N LEU A 308 10.32 17.76 -5.22
CA LEU A 308 11.30 18.77 -4.84
C LEU A 308 12.72 18.41 -5.32
N SER A 309 12.99 17.13 -5.58
CA SER A 309 14.29 16.68 -6.08
C SER A 309 14.55 17.33 -7.44
N PRO A 310 15.73 17.92 -7.65
CA PRO A 310 16.09 18.49 -8.94
C PRO A 310 15.99 17.43 -10.04
N SER A 311 15.51 17.83 -11.21
CA SER A 311 15.54 16.93 -12.37
C SER A 311 16.96 16.87 -12.90
N ALA A 312 17.56 15.68 -12.94
CA ALA A 312 18.95 15.48 -13.41
C ALA A 312 19.20 16.15 -14.78
N LYS A 313 18.28 15.97 -15.74
CA LYS A 313 18.38 16.56 -17.08
C LYS A 313 18.40 18.10 -17.07
N LYS A 314 17.77 18.74 -16.07
CA LYS A 314 17.74 20.20 -15.96
C LYS A 314 18.90 20.74 -15.16
N SER A 315 19.31 20.03 -14.13
CA SER A 315 20.54 20.31 -13.38
C SER A 315 21.77 20.32 -14.31
N ASP A 316 21.82 19.41 -15.28
CA ASP A 316 22.91 19.32 -16.25
C ASP A 316 22.74 20.23 -17.48
N SER A 317 21.67 21.03 -17.53
CA SER A 317 21.40 21.89 -18.70
C SER A 317 22.37 23.07 -18.73
N ALA A 318 22.84 23.43 -19.92
CA ALA A 318 23.75 24.58 -20.11
C ALA A 318 23.12 25.92 -19.68
N GLU A 319 21.81 25.97 -19.54
CA GLU A 319 21.07 27.16 -19.11
C GLU A 319 21.03 27.30 -17.58
N LEU A 320 21.38 26.25 -16.82
CA LEU A 320 21.47 26.27 -15.36
C LEU A 320 22.94 26.20 -14.94
N VAL A 321 23.50 27.35 -14.54
CA VAL A 321 24.87 27.40 -14.05
C VAL A 321 24.86 27.29 -12.53
N ALA A 322 25.54 26.28 -11.98
CA ALA A 322 25.56 25.99 -10.54
C ALA A 322 25.95 27.18 -9.66
N ALA A 323 26.82 28.06 -10.16
CA ALA A 323 27.33 29.23 -9.43
C ALA A 323 26.39 30.45 -9.44
N PHE A 324 25.34 30.47 -10.26
CA PHE A 324 24.46 31.63 -10.40
C PHE A 324 23.21 31.52 -9.53
N GLU A 325 22.48 32.60 -9.35
CA GLU A 325 21.16 32.61 -8.71
C GLU A 325 20.09 32.28 -9.77
N GLY A 326 20.01 31.01 -10.17
CA GLY A 326 19.17 30.55 -11.27
C GLY A 326 18.14 29.51 -10.82
N GLU A 327 16.92 29.64 -11.33
CA GLU A 327 15.81 28.74 -11.12
C GLU A 327 15.18 28.39 -12.46
N MET A 328 14.77 27.13 -12.58
CA MET A 328 13.99 26.58 -13.68
C MET A 328 12.76 25.88 -13.14
N ILE A 329 11.61 26.27 -13.66
CA ILE A 329 10.32 25.66 -13.34
C ILE A 329 9.76 25.06 -14.63
N GLU A 330 9.24 23.83 -14.54
CA GLU A 330 8.34 23.30 -15.57
C GLU A 330 7.03 22.87 -14.96
N VAL A 331 5.96 23.36 -15.56
CA VAL A 331 4.60 22.97 -15.22
C VAL A 331 3.92 22.45 -16.46
N GLU A 332 3.35 21.26 -16.38
CA GLU A 332 2.53 20.70 -17.46
C GLU A 332 1.10 20.50 -16.96
N ILE A 333 0.14 21.04 -17.72
CA ILE A 333 -1.28 20.81 -17.52
C ILE A 333 -1.87 20.11 -18.73
N LEU A 334 -2.78 19.18 -18.48
CA LEU A 334 -3.60 18.51 -19.47
C LEU A 334 -5.06 18.88 -19.23
N ALA A 335 -5.69 19.46 -20.25
CA ALA A 335 -7.10 19.79 -20.25
C ALA A 335 -7.82 18.88 -21.26
N HIS A 336 -8.87 18.17 -20.83
CA HIS A 336 -9.61 17.24 -21.69
C HIS A 336 -11.13 17.55 -21.72
N LYS A 337 -11.71 17.71 -22.91
CA LYS A 337 -13.15 17.99 -23.05
C LYS A 337 -13.81 17.01 -24.01
N THR A 338 -14.97 16.48 -23.65
CA THR A 338 -15.75 15.64 -24.55
C THR A 338 -16.33 16.51 -25.66
N VAL A 339 -16.01 16.18 -26.91
CA VAL A 339 -16.51 16.92 -28.07
C VAL A 339 -17.88 16.39 -28.51
N ASP A 340 -18.16 15.09 -28.27
CA ASP A 340 -19.43 14.42 -28.60
C ASP A 340 -19.64 13.15 -27.74
N LYS A 341 -20.80 12.48 -27.87
CA LYS A 341 -21.07 11.12 -27.31
C LYS A 341 -20.21 10.00 -27.93
N SER A 342 -19.26 10.35 -28.80
CA SER A 342 -18.46 9.43 -29.63
C SER A 342 -17.27 8.79 -28.90
N GLY A 343 -17.01 9.16 -27.64
CA GLY A 343 -15.91 8.60 -26.84
C GLY A 343 -14.53 9.25 -27.09
N PHE A 344 -14.46 10.29 -27.92
CA PHE A 344 -13.25 11.08 -28.18
C PHE A 344 -13.24 12.40 -27.39
N TYR A 345 -12.04 12.79 -26.97
CA TYR A 345 -11.79 13.98 -26.17
C TYR A 345 -10.88 14.94 -26.94
N ALA A 346 -11.24 16.24 -26.94
CA ALA A 346 -10.32 17.31 -27.29
C ALA A 346 -9.38 17.51 -26.12
N VAL A 347 -8.11 17.20 -26.32
CA VAL A 347 -7.06 17.29 -25.29
C VAL A 347 -6.09 18.39 -25.66
N ILE A 348 -5.80 19.26 -24.70
CA ILE A 348 -4.79 20.31 -24.80
C ILE A 348 -3.75 20.05 -23.73
N ILE A 349 -2.50 19.94 -24.12
CA ILE A 349 -1.36 19.92 -23.20
C ILE A 349 -0.69 21.29 -23.29
N ALA A 350 -0.67 22.00 -22.17
CA ALA A 350 0.10 23.23 -22.03
C ALA A 350 1.29 22.94 -21.12
N ASN A 351 2.49 23.06 -21.69
CA ASN A 351 3.75 22.97 -20.98
C ASN A 351 4.32 24.39 -20.86
N PHE A 352 4.69 24.76 -19.64
CA PHE A 352 5.30 26.03 -19.29
C PHE A 352 6.72 25.74 -18.80
N GLU A 353 7.72 26.26 -19.49
CA GLU A 353 9.11 26.27 -19.07
C GLU A 353 9.46 27.70 -18.67
N TYR A 354 9.80 27.91 -17.41
CA TYR A 354 10.21 29.20 -16.91
C TYR A 354 11.64 29.12 -16.42
N ARG A 355 12.43 30.13 -16.74
CA ARG A 355 13.78 30.29 -16.22
C ARG A 355 14.02 31.71 -15.77
N THR A 356 14.78 31.84 -14.70
CA THR A 356 15.26 33.14 -14.23
C THR A 356 16.64 33.43 -14.78
N VAL A 357 16.83 34.61 -15.33
CA VAL A 357 18.15 35.15 -15.66
C VAL A 357 18.48 36.18 -14.57
N PRO A 358 19.50 35.94 -13.73
CA PRO A 358 19.87 36.88 -12.69
C PRO A 358 20.41 38.16 -13.34
N GLN A 359 19.86 39.31 -12.96
CA GLN A 359 20.43 40.61 -13.28
C GLN A 359 20.74 41.36 -12.00
N LEU A 360 21.95 41.91 -11.91
CA LEU A 360 22.34 42.72 -10.76
C LEU A 360 21.81 44.14 -10.96
N GLU A 361 20.76 44.50 -10.23
CA GLU A 361 20.21 45.84 -10.25
C GLU A 361 20.72 46.65 -9.06
N TRP A 362 21.00 47.93 -9.30
CA TRP A 362 21.41 48.86 -8.25
C TRP A 362 20.17 49.47 -7.60
N VAL A 363 19.85 49.06 -6.38
CA VAL A 363 18.76 49.64 -5.59
C VAL A 363 19.30 50.81 -4.78
N PRO A 364 18.79 52.05 -4.95
CA PRO A 364 19.25 53.20 -4.18
C PRO A 364 19.03 52.99 -2.68
N GLY A 365 20.09 53.08 -1.87
CA GLY A 365 20.02 52.97 -0.41
C GLY A 365 20.52 51.65 0.21
N HIS A 366 20.94 50.67 -0.60
CA HIS A 366 21.63 49.47 -0.13
C HIS A 366 23.00 49.36 -0.81
N GLN A 367 24.06 49.07 -0.03
CA GLN A 367 25.43 48.85 -0.56
C GLN A 367 25.55 47.54 -1.37
N GLU A 368 24.55 46.67 -1.29
CA GLU A 368 24.50 45.38 -1.97
C GLU A 368 23.66 45.47 -3.25
N ARG A 369 24.24 45.03 -4.38
CA ARG A 369 23.48 44.79 -5.61
C ARG A 369 22.52 43.65 -5.34
N ARG A 370 21.21 43.90 -5.42
CA ARG A 370 20.22 42.82 -5.34
C ARG A 370 20.06 42.22 -6.73
N SER A 371 19.98 40.89 -6.79
CA SER A 371 19.65 40.20 -8.03
C SER A 371 18.16 40.42 -8.31
N THR A 372 17.83 41.29 -9.26
CA THR A 372 16.49 41.35 -9.85
C THR A 372 16.47 40.29 -10.95
N MET A 373 15.60 39.29 -10.80
CA MET A 373 15.52 38.20 -11.75
C MET A 373 14.67 38.61 -12.95
N THR A 374 15.23 38.55 -14.15
CA THR A 374 14.44 38.62 -15.39
C THR A 374 13.87 37.24 -15.69
N GLY A 375 12.57 37.16 -15.92
CA GLY A 375 11.89 35.91 -16.23
C GLY A 375 11.79 35.68 -17.73
N ARG A 376 12.31 34.55 -18.23
CA ARG A 376 11.96 34.05 -19.56
C ARG A 376 11.00 32.88 -19.39
N ALA A 377 9.78 33.06 -19.89
CA ALA A 377 8.76 32.03 -19.95
C ALA A 377 8.59 31.53 -21.38
N GLU A 378 8.53 30.22 -21.53
CA GLU A 378 8.27 29.51 -22.75
C GLU A 378 7.02 28.67 -22.57
N MET A 379 6.04 28.83 -23.45
CA MET A 379 4.79 28.07 -23.44
C MET A 379 4.67 27.25 -24.71
N HIS A 380 4.44 25.96 -24.52
CA HIS A 380 4.12 25.01 -25.57
C HIS A 380 2.68 24.56 -25.44
N LEU A 381 1.86 24.85 -26.45
CA LEU A 381 0.48 24.39 -26.53
C LEU A 381 0.38 23.31 -27.58
N ARG A 382 0.02 22.11 -27.16
CA ARG A 382 -0.15 20.94 -28.03
C ARG A 382 -1.60 20.49 -28.01
N ALA A 383 -2.17 20.25 -29.18
CA ALA A 383 -3.54 19.79 -29.32
C ALA A 383 -3.60 18.35 -29.85
N TYR A 384 -4.48 17.55 -29.25
CA TYR A 384 -4.71 16.14 -29.58
C TYR A 384 -6.19 15.78 -29.56
N GLY A 385 -6.57 14.79 -30.38
CA GLY A 385 -7.88 14.13 -30.32
C GLY A 385 -7.76 12.72 -29.77
N TRP A 386 -7.65 12.59 -28.45
CA TRP A 386 -7.40 11.30 -27.80
C TRP A 386 -8.69 10.60 -27.33
N THR A 387 -8.63 9.28 -27.29
CA THR A 387 -9.62 8.44 -26.61
C THR A 387 -9.44 8.50 -25.08
N LYS A 388 -10.43 8.02 -24.33
CA LYS A 388 -10.35 7.96 -22.86
C LYS A 388 -9.12 7.21 -22.35
N GLU A 389 -8.79 6.10 -23.02
CA GLU A 389 -7.67 5.24 -22.64
C GLU A 389 -6.33 5.90 -22.93
N GLN A 390 -6.19 6.59 -24.08
CA GLN A 390 -4.95 7.24 -24.47
C GLN A 390 -4.53 8.37 -23.51
N TRP A 391 -5.45 9.26 -23.12
CA TRP A 391 -5.07 10.33 -22.19
C TRP A 391 -4.80 9.79 -20.79
N GLN A 392 -5.51 8.74 -20.36
CA GLN A 392 -5.21 8.07 -19.08
C GLN A 392 -3.86 7.36 -19.09
N ASN A 393 -3.49 6.74 -20.22
CA ASN A 393 -2.18 6.13 -20.40
C ASN A 393 -1.07 7.17 -20.37
N TYR A 394 -1.30 8.35 -20.97
CA TYR A 394 -0.36 9.47 -20.89
C TYR A 394 -0.13 9.95 -19.45
N VAL A 395 -1.21 10.13 -18.68
CA VAL A 395 -1.11 10.50 -17.25
C VAL A 395 -0.35 9.41 -16.47
N LYS A 396 -0.66 8.13 -16.69
CA LYS A 396 0.05 7.02 -16.05
C LYS A 396 1.52 6.95 -16.45
N MET A 397 1.87 7.25 -17.69
CA MET A 397 3.26 7.31 -18.17
C MET A 397 4.07 8.31 -17.35
N LYS A 398 3.53 9.51 -17.20
CA LYS A 398 4.15 10.59 -16.43
C LYS A 398 4.20 10.27 -14.94
N GLU A 399 3.14 9.67 -14.39
CA GLU A 399 3.17 9.19 -13.01
C GLU A 399 4.21 8.07 -12.81
N GLU A 400 4.38 7.14 -13.75
CA GLU A 400 5.35 6.03 -13.63
C GLU A 400 6.80 6.52 -13.73
N GLU A 401 7.08 7.51 -14.59
CA GLU A 401 8.36 8.25 -14.61
C GLU A 401 8.68 8.88 -13.24
N ASP A 402 7.66 9.43 -12.57
CA ASP A 402 7.81 10.04 -11.26
C ASP A 402 7.96 8.99 -10.13
N ILE A 403 7.42 7.78 -10.30
CA ILE A 403 7.23 6.77 -9.24
C ILE A 403 8.37 5.73 -9.15
N GLU A 404 9.42 5.79 -9.97
CA GLU A 404 10.50 4.77 -9.96
C GLU A 404 11.16 4.54 -8.58
N LEU A 405 11.33 5.59 -7.75
CA LEU A 405 11.82 5.44 -6.36
C LEU A 405 10.85 4.70 -5.42
N LEU A 406 9.54 4.79 -5.71
CA LEU A 406 8.53 4.05 -4.96
C LEU A 406 8.51 2.57 -5.33
N LYS A 407 8.93 2.20 -6.56
CA LYS A 407 8.95 0.79 -6.96
C LYS A 407 9.97 0.02 -6.14
N GLU A 408 11.21 0.50 -6.01
CA GLU A 408 12.26 -0.20 -5.24
C GLU A 408 11.90 -0.40 -3.75
N ILE A 409 11.36 0.64 -3.11
CA ILE A 409 10.94 0.59 -1.70
C ILE A 409 9.68 -0.28 -1.55
N ASN A 410 8.70 -0.12 -2.44
CA ASN A 410 7.50 -0.95 -2.39
C ASN A 410 7.81 -2.40 -2.70
N ASP A 411 8.71 -2.73 -3.62
CA ASP A 411 8.98 -4.10 -4.04
C ASP A 411 9.66 -4.87 -2.90
N THR A 412 10.61 -4.28 -2.19
CA THR A 412 11.24 -4.91 -1.02
C THR A 412 10.24 -5.18 0.11
N ILE A 413 9.37 -4.20 0.40
CA ILE A 413 8.34 -4.35 1.45
C ILE A 413 7.25 -5.32 0.98
N LYS A 414 6.87 -5.26 -0.29
CA LYS A 414 5.82 -6.08 -0.90
C LYS A 414 6.26 -7.53 -0.97
N GLU A 415 7.50 -7.82 -1.35
CA GLU A 415 8.07 -9.17 -1.34
C GLU A 415 8.08 -9.77 0.07
N ALA A 416 8.50 -8.99 1.07
CA ALA A 416 8.42 -9.42 2.48
C ALA A 416 6.97 -9.67 2.92
N MET A 417 6.03 -8.84 2.49
CA MET A 417 4.60 -8.96 2.81
C MET A 417 3.90 -10.08 2.03
N GLU A 418 4.35 -10.41 0.81
CA GLU A 418 3.83 -11.50 -0.03
C GLU A 418 4.33 -12.85 0.47
N THR A 419 5.61 -12.95 0.83
CA THR A 419 6.19 -14.12 1.51
C THR A 419 5.42 -14.43 2.80
N LEU A 420 5.04 -13.39 3.53
CA LEU A 420 4.21 -13.50 4.73
C LEU A 420 2.72 -13.60 4.44
N GLY A 421 2.29 -13.34 3.21
CA GLY A 421 0.89 -13.08 2.88
C GLY A 421 0.00 -14.29 3.11
N GLU A 422 0.50 -15.49 2.84
CA GLU A 422 -0.24 -16.74 3.03
C GLU A 422 -0.43 -17.05 4.53
N ASP A 423 0.63 -16.92 5.34
CA ASP A 423 0.59 -17.15 6.78
C ASP A 423 -0.22 -16.07 7.52
N ILE A 424 -0.05 -14.81 7.13
CA ILE A 424 -0.83 -13.69 7.67
C ILE A 424 -2.31 -13.88 7.33
N LYS A 425 -2.65 -14.21 6.07
CA LYS A 425 -4.04 -14.46 5.66
C LYS A 425 -4.63 -15.62 6.42
N LYS A 426 -3.91 -16.74 6.57
CA LYS A 426 -4.34 -17.89 7.37
C LYS A 426 -4.79 -17.46 8.77
N TYR A 427 -4.07 -16.55 9.42
CA TYR A 427 -4.39 -16.11 10.79
C TYR A 427 -5.33 -14.91 10.89
N LEU A 428 -5.40 -14.05 9.86
CA LEU A 428 -6.33 -12.93 9.78
C LEU A 428 -7.74 -13.37 9.33
N ASP A 429 -7.84 -14.33 8.41
CA ASP A 429 -9.08 -14.87 7.83
C ASP A 429 -9.66 -16.03 8.63
N ASP A 430 -8.92 -16.57 9.61
CA ASP A 430 -9.38 -17.51 10.63
C ASP A 430 -10.49 -16.81 11.46
N LYS A 431 -11.70 -16.72 10.88
CA LYS A 431 -12.92 -16.44 11.62
C LYS A 431 -12.96 -17.48 12.72
N GLU A 432 -12.96 -16.99 13.95
CA GLU A 432 -13.01 -17.76 15.20
C GLU A 432 -13.52 -19.18 14.95
N ARG A 433 -12.63 -20.19 15.04
CA ARG A 433 -13.10 -21.58 15.17
C ARG A 433 -14.18 -21.55 16.25
N PRO A 434 -15.40 -22.04 15.97
CA PRO A 434 -16.47 -22.00 16.96
C PRO A 434 -15.95 -22.75 18.18
N GLU A 435 -15.69 -22.01 19.26
CA GLU A 435 -15.38 -22.61 20.54
C GLU A 435 -16.57 -23.49 20.91
N ASP A 436 -16.28 -24.75 21.25
CA ASP A 436 -17.25 -25.68 21.80
C ASP A 436 -18.14 -24.98 22.82
N ASN A 437 -19.44 -25.27 22.71
CA ASN A 437 -20.53 -24.75 23.51
C ASN A 437 -20.23 -24.70 25.02
N VAL A 438 -19.64 -23.61 25.49
CA VAL A 438 -19.77 -23.17 26.88
C VAL A 438 -20.79 -22.05 26.88
N LYS A 439 -22.02 -22.38 27.29
CA LYS A 439 -23.09 -21.41 27.57
C LYS A 439 -22.50 -20.33 28.49
N LYS A 440 -22.21 -19.16 27.94
CA LYS A 440 -21.99 -17.95 28.73
C LYS A 440 -23.34 -17.53 29.30
N ASP A 441 -23.56 -17.78 30.59
CA ASP A 441 -24.67 -17.19 31.31
C ASP A 441 -24.59 -15.66 31.17
N LYS A 442 -25.69 -15.07 30.69
CA LYS A 442 -25.83 -13.62 30.54
C LYS A 442 -25.83 -12.98 31.93
N PRO A 443 -25.23 -11.78 32.12
CA PRO A 443 -25.30 -11.09 33.41
C PRO A 443 -26.75 -10.70 33.74
N LYS A 444 -27.28 -11.25 34.84
CA LYS A 444 -28.61 -10.91 35.37
C LYS A 444 -28.60 -9.47 35.91
N LYS A 445 -29.51 -8.63 35.42
CA LYS A 445 -29.66 -7.23 35.85
C LYS A 445 -30.86 -7.11 36.79
N TRP A 446 -30.60 -6.72 38.03
CA TRP A 446 -31.63 -6.48 39.04
C TRP A 446 -32.08 -5.01 38.97
N VAL A 447 -33.39 -4.76 38.99
CA VAL A 447 -33.93 -3.39 39.02
C VAL A 447 -34.96 -3.30 40.15
N LEU A 448 -34.83 -2.26 40.99
CA LEU A 448 -35.83 -1.95 42.01
C LEU A 448 -37.05 -1.29 41.35
N LYS A 449 -38.22 -1.93 41.44
CA LYS A 449 -39.51 -1.28 41.19
C LYS A 449 -40.31 -1.29 42.48
N ARG A 450 -40.65 -0.09 42.98
CA ARG A 450 -41.50 0.13 44.17
C ARG A 450 -41.07 -0.66 45.42
N GLY A 451 -39.80 -0.55 45.80
CA GLY A 451 -39.30 -1.05 47.09
C GLY A 451 -39.18 -2.58 47.22
N LYS A 452 -39.38 -3.36 46.15
CA LYS A 452 -39.04 -4.79 46.12
C LYS A 452 -38.19 -5.12 44.89
N ILE A 453 -37.22 -6.01 45.08
CA ILE A 453 -36.32 -6.52 44.04
C ILE A 453 -37.10 -7.56 43.24
N ALA A 454 -37.27 -7.33 41.93
CA ALA A 454 -37.92 -8.28 41.02
C ALA A 454 -37.02 -8.59 39.82
N GLU A 455 -36.96 -9.86 39.44
CA GLU A 455 -36.27 -10.36 38.24
C GLU A 455 -37.16 -10.07 37.02
N VAL A 456 -36.64 -9.30 36.05
CA VAL A 456 -37.37 -8.99 34.81
C VAL A 456 -36.77 -9.81 33.67
N VAL A 457 -37.54 -10.75 33.13
CA VAL A 457 -37.25 -11.42 31.85
C VAL A 457 -38.01 -10.65 30.77
N ASP A 458 -37.32 -9.78 30.04
CA ASP A 458 -37.91 -9.02 28.94
C ASP A 458 -37.97 -9.86 27.66
N GLU A 459 -39.16 -10.38 27.32
CA GLU A 459 -39.39 -11.16 26.08
C GLU A 459 -39.60 -10.30 24.82
N ASN A 460 -39.60 -8.96 24.91
CA ASN A 460 -39.89 -8.07 23.77
C ASN A 460 -38.72 -7.20 23.28
N ALA A 461 -37.48 -7.48 23.69
CA ALA A 461 -36.28 -6.80 23.17
C ALA A 461 -35.79 -7.31 21.80
N ALA A 462 -36.67 -7.94 21.00
CA ALA A 462 -36.33 -8.50 19.68
C ALA A 462 -36.40 -7.50 18.51
N LYS A 463 -36.95 -6.29 18.68
CA LYS A 463 -37.02 -5.30 17.58
C LYS A 463 -36.92 -3.87 18.11
N GLY A 464 -35.69 -3.37 18.25
CA GLY A 464 -35.45 -1.97 18.59
C GLY A 464 -33.99 -1.74 18.97
N LYS A 465 -33.14 -1.41 17.98
CA LYS A 465 -31.74 -1.02 18.19
C LYS A 465 -31.69 0.30 18.96
N VAL A 466 -31.56 0.25 20.27
CA VAL A 466 -31.04 1.36 21.07
C VAL A 466 -29.53 1.22 21.09
N ARG A 467 -28.85 2.18 20.44
CA ARG A 467 -27.39 2.34 20.45
C ARG A 467 -26.93 2.52 21.88
N GLN A 468 -26.21 1.52 22.41
CA GLN A 468 -25.25 1.77 23.47
C GLN A 468 -23.98 2.25 22.81
N ASP A 469 -23.58 3.48 23.14
CA ASP A 469 -22.30 4.07 22.79
C ASP A 469 -21.17 3.22 23.39
N SER A 470 -20.75 2.24 22.61
CA SER A 470 -19.56 1.45 22.86
C SER A 470 -18.40 2.16 22.17
N VAL A 471 -17.29 2.31 22.89
CA VAL A 471 -16.01 2.96 22.54
C VAL A 471 -15.37 2.44 21.22
N PHE A 472 -16.05 1.56 20.50
CA PHE A 472 -15.70 0.99 19.21
C PHE A 472 -16.37 1.67 18.01
N THR A 473 -17.25 2.66 18.22
CA THR A 473 -17.90 3.44 17.14
C THR A 473 -16.96 4.24 16.24
N PRO A 474 -15.76 4.71 16.67
CA PRO A 474 -14.79 5.30 15.74
C PRO A 474 -14.12 4.28 14.81
N PHE A 475 -14.15 2.99 15.17
CA PHE A 475 -13.45 1.91 14.45
C PHE A 475 -14.37 1.14 13.48
N ALA A 476 -15.67 1.06 13.76
CA ALA A 476 -16.64 0.42 12.87
C ALA A 476 -16.97 1.27 11.62
N SER A 477 -16.96 2.60 11.73
CA SER A 477 -17.17 3.51 10.58
C SER A 477 -16.01 3.50 9.58
N LEU A 478 -14.79 3.15 10.02
CA LEU A 478 -13.64 2.86 9.14
C LEU A 478 -13.75 1.49 8.44
N PHE A 479 -14.50 0.54 9.02
CA PHE A 479 -14.72 -0.79 8.46
C PHE A 479 -15.85 -0.82 7.41
N GLU A 480 -16.85 0.07 7.50
CA GLU A 480 -17.85 0.24 6.43
C GLU A 480 -17.25 0.91 5.17
N GLY A 481 -16.16 1.68 5.31
CA GLY A 481 -15.35 2.14 4.18
C GLY A 481 -14.52 1.03 3.51
N PHE A 482 -14.38 -0.14 4.14
CA PHE A 482 -13.58 -1.28 3.65
C PHE A 482 -14.30 -2.07 2.54
N GLY A 483 -15.64 -2.03 2.48
CA GLY A 483 -16.43 -2.65 1.40
C GLY A 483 -16.38 -1.90 0.06
N LEU A 484 -15.94 -0.65 0.06
CA LEU A 484 -15.76 0.17 -1.15
C LEU A 484 -14.31 0.16 -1.67
N LEU A 485 -13.33 -0.20 -0.83
CA LEU A 485 -11.89 -0.14 -1.16
C LEU A 485 -11.25 -1.51 -1.47
N PHE A 486 -11.95 -2.61 -1.21
CA PHE A 486 -11.57 -3.96 -1.63
C PHE A 486 -12.65 -4.61 -2.53
N LYS A 487 -13.19 -3.86 -3.49
CA LYS A 487 -13.64 -4.53 -4.71
C LYS A 487 -12.39 -5.07 -5.40
N PRO A 488 -12.23 -6.40 -5.56
CA PRO A 488 -11.26 -6.88 -6.54
C PRO A 488 -11.63 -6.21 -7.87
N PHE A 489 -10.63 -5.72 -8.58
CA PHE A 489 -10.71 -5.40 -10.00
C PHE A 489 -11.15 -6.69 -10.72
N THR A 490 -12.45 -6.98 -10.66
CA THR A 490 -13.12 -7.97 -11.49
C THR A 490 -13.25 -7.28 -12.83
N PHE A 491 -12.21 -7.46 -13.65
CA PHE A 491 -12.31 -7.27 -15.08
C PHE A 491 -13.45 -8.15 -15.56
N ASN A 492 -14.62 -7.54 -15.77
CA ASN A 492 -15.69 -8.21 -16.50
C ASN A 492 -15.28 -8.18 -17.98
N MET A 493 -14.46 -9.17 -18.35
CA MET A 493 -14.02 -9.43 -19.71
C MET A 493 -15.18 -10.11 -20.46
N SER A 494 -16.15 -9.33 -20.92
CA SER A 494 -17.20 -9.83 -21.83
C SER A 494 -17.90 -8.71 -22.61
N TRP A 495 -17.15 -7.89 -23.36
CA TRP A 495 -17.68 -7.25 -24.58
C TRP A 495 -16.59 -6.72 -25.53
N TRP A 496 -15.67 -7.60 -25.93
CA TRP A 496 -14.81 -7.32 -27.08
C TRP A 496 -15.58 -7.67 -28.37
N ARG A 497 -16.32 -6.70 -28.91
CA ARG A 497 -16.62 -6.63 -30.34
C ARG A 497 -16.08 -5.31 -30.85
N GLY A 498 -15.12 -5.41 -31.78
CA GLY A 498 -14.34 -4.31 -32.31
C GLY A 498 -15.20 -3.12 -32.71
N SER A 499 -14.92 -1.97 -32.11
CA SER A 499 -15.37 -0.70 -32.64
C SER A 499 -14.41 -0.30 -33.75
N SER A 500 -14.79 -0.63 -34.99
CA SER A 500 -14.14 -0.11 -36.19
C SER A 500 -14.04 1.41 -36.11
N SER A 501 -12.81 1.91 -36.25
CA SER A 501 -12.46 3.24 -36.75
C SER A 501 -13.59 3.95 -37.50
N LYS A 502 -14.22 4.94 -36.85
CA LYS A 502 -14.82 6.08 -37.57
C LYS A 502 -13.84 7.24 -37.46
N SER A 503 -12.85 7.24 -38.35
CA SER A 503 -11.80 8.27 -38.47
C SER A 503 -12.31 9.72 -38.51
N GLY A 504 -13.58 9.93 -38.88
CA GLY A 504 -14.23 11.24 -38.91
C GLY A 504 -14.46 11.89 -37.54
N ASN A 505 -14.59 11.11 -36.45
CA ASN A 505 -14.85 11.68 -35.11
C ASN A 505 -13.56 12.09 -34.39
N ALA A 506 -12.45 11.38 -34.62
CA ALA A 506 -11.13 11.75 -34.11
C ALA A 506 -10.67 13.09 -34.70
N LYS A 507 -10.76 13.24 -36.03
CA LYS A 507 -10.42 14.50 -36.72
C LYS A 507 -11.24 15.71 -36.26
N LYS A 508 -12.51 15.50 -35.89
CA LYS A 508 -13.35 16.55 -35.29
C LYS A 508 -12.86 16.96 -33.90
N ALA A 509 -12.47 15.99 -33.07
CA ALA A 509 -11.91 16.28 -31.75
C ALA A 509 -10.55 16.98 -31.84
N GLU A 510 -9.70 16.54 -32.78
CA GLU A 510 -8.42 17.21 -33.11
C GLU A 510 -8.66 18.65 -33.59
N GLY A 511 -9.59 18.88 -34.51
CA GLY A 511 -9.92 20.21 -35.01
C GLY A 511 -10.47 21.13 -33.92
N ALA A 512 -11.29 20.61 -33.00
CA ALA A 512 -11.79 21.36 -31.85
C ALA A 512 -10.65 21.73 -30.88
N ALA A 513 -9.77 20.77 -30.56
CA ALA A 513 -8.61 21.00 -29.70
C ALA A 513 -7.64 22.03 -30.33
N ALA A 514 -7.36 21.91 -31.63
CA ALA A 514 -6.50 22.83 -32.36
C ALA A 514 -7.08 24.25 -32.38
N LYS A 515 -8.40 24.38 -32.63
CA LYS A 515 -9.08 25.69 -32.58
C LYS A 515 -8.98 26.33 -31.20
N HIS A 516 -9.21 25.55 -30.14
CA HIS A 516 -9.10 26.02 -28.76
C HIS A 516 -7.66 26.43 -28.40
N ALA A 517 -6.66 25.61 -28.75
CA ALA A 517 -5.25 25.91 -28.51
C ALA A 517 -4.77 27.14 -29.29
N TRP A 518 -5.20 27.30 -30.55
CA TRP A 518 -4.92 28.50 -31.35
C TRP A 518 -5.58 29.75 -30.78
N THR A 519 -6.85 29.65 -30.38
CA THR A 519 -7.59 30.76 -29.79
C THR A 519 -6.92 31.23 -28.50
N LEU A 520 -6.50 30.27 -27.66
CA LEU A 520 -5.75 30.52 -26.43
C LEU A 520 -4.43 31.24 -26.71
N TYR A 521 -3.66 30.76 -27.68
CA TYR A 521 -2.41 31.39 -28.13
C TYR A 521 -2.62 32.83 -28.63
N LYS A 522 -3.62 33.04 -29.50
CA LYS A 522 -3.92 34.34 -30.09
C LYS A 522 -4.42 35.35 -29.05
N TYR A 523 -5.30 34.92 -28.15
CA TYR A 523 -5.79 35.77 -27.06
C TYR A 523 -4.68 36.12 -26.08
N TYR A 524 -3.79 35.17 -25.75
CA TYR A 524 -2.64 35.46 -24.91
C TYR A 524 -1.77 36.54 -25.54
N LYS A 525 -1.40 36.36 -26.82
CA LYS A 525 -0.61 37.35 -27.55
C LYS A 525 -1.27 38.72 -27.57
N LYS A 526 -2.56 38.78 -27.90
CA LYS A 526 -3.30 40.05 -27.98
C LYS A 526 -3.41 40.74 -26.62
N ALA A 527 -3.67 39.98 -25.54
CA ALA A 527 -3.78 40.51 -24.18
C ALA A 527 -2.45 41.10 -23.69
N HIS A 528 -1.31 40.54 -24.10
CA HIS A 528 0.03 40.97 -23.68
C HIS A 528 0.71 41.90 -24.72
N GLY A 529 -0.03 42.45 -25.68
CA GLY A 529 0.51 43.37 -26.69
C GLY A 529 1.54 42.73 -27.65
N LEU A 530 1.60 41.40 -27.70
CA LEU A 530 2.50 40.66 -28.58
C LEU A 530 1.95 40.64 -30.01
N LEU A 531 2.88 40.54 -30.96
CA LEU A 531 2.54 40.57 -32.37
C LEU A 531 1.69 39.34 -32.74
N SER A 532 0.46 39.60 -33.18
CA SER A 532 -0.57 38.61 -33.50
C SER A 532 -1.01 38.77 -34.95
N TRP A 533 -0.27 38.17 -35.88
CA TRP A 533 -0.72 37.96 -37.25
C TRP A 533 -1.76 36.83 -37.31
#